data_AF-A0A929HHG2-F1
#
_entry.id   AF-A0A929HHG2-F1
#
_cell.length_a   1.000
_cell.length_b   1.000
_cell.length_c   1.000
_cell.angle_alpha   90.00
_cell.angle_beta   90.00
_cell.angle_gamma   90.00
#
_symmetry.space_group_name_H-M   'P 1'
#
loop_
_entity.id
_entity.type
_entity.pdbx_description
1 polymer ?
#
loop_
_entity_poly.entity_id
_entity_poly.type
_entity_poly.pdbx_seq_one_letter_code
_entity_poly.pdbx_strand_id
1 'polypeptide(L)'
;FSITTPLGKAFVTINENGGYQPFEIFINSAKAGSDTAAVSEAIGRLLSYTLRLASSVEPRERMREIVRQLEGIGGGRSLGYGPNRVRSLPDGISQALAAYLTNAESRHRDDIVKGDNGYYLSQHEAALEDESAEQPVEVFRIGDLCPDCGQASFVNEEGCKKCYSCGFSEC
;
A
#
# COMPACT_ATOMS: atom_id res chain seq x y z
N PHE A 1 -1.54 0.20 -8.22
CA PHE A 1 -0.45 -0.77 -8.00
C PHE A 1 -0.88 -1.76 -6.92
N SER A 2 -0.46 -3.02 -7.00
CA SER A 2 -0.70 -4.00 -5.95
C SER A 2 0.60 -4.67 -5.55
N ILE A 3 0.86 -4.81 -4.26
CA ILE A 3 2.07 -5.46 -3.76
C ILE A 3 1.73 -6.39 -2.58
N THR A 4 2.39 -7.55 -2.55
CA THR A 4 2.26 -8.49 -1.46
C THR A 4 3.25 -8.12 -0.36
N THR A 5 2.77 -7.98 0.87
CA THR A 5 3.58 -7.64 2.04
C THR A 5 3.44 -8.72 3.11
N PRO A 6 4.30 -8.71 4.16
CA PRO A 6 4.13 -9.60 5.30
C PRO A 6 2.80 -9.44 6.06
N LEU A 7 2.07 -8.33 5.86
CA LEU A 7 0.76 -8.05 6.48
C LEU A 7 -0.41 -8.27 5.50
N GLY A 8 -0.17 -9.01 4.41
CA GLY A 8 -1.14 -9.27 3.36
C GLY A 8 -0.95 -8.40 2.13
N LYS A 9 -1.91 -8.46 1.21
CA LYS A 9 -1.87 -7.72 -0.05
C LYS A 9 -2.27 -6.26 0.18
N ALA A 10 -1.40 -5.35 -0.25
CA ALA A 10 -1.65 -3.91 -0.22
C ALA A 10 -1.98 -3.40 -1.63
N PHE A 11 -3.01 -2.59 -1.72
CA PHE A 11 -3.40 -1.85 -2.92
C PHE A 11 -3.02 -0.38 -2.74
N VAL A 12 -2.19 0.12 -3.65
CA VAL A 12 -1.69 1.50 -3.65
C VAL A 12 -2.22 2.20 -4.89
N THR A 13 -3.06 3.21 -4.69
CA THR A 13 -3.60 4.07 -5.76
C THR A 13 -2.88 5.41 -5.71
N ILE A 14 -2.42 5.88 -6.87
CA ILE A 14 -1.68 7.14 -7.00
C ILE A 14 -2.43 7.99 -8.01
N ASN A 15 -2.90 9.14 -7.56
CA ASN A 15 -3.55 10.13 -8.42
C ASN A 15 -2.54 11.19 -8.85
N GLU A 16 -2.76 11.74 -10.03
CA GLU A 16 -1.91 12.79 -10.63
C GLU A 16 -2.69 14.10 -10.75
N ASN A 17 -1.99 15.23 -10.72
CA ASN A 17 -2.57 16.55 -10.96
C ASN A 17 -1.75 17.33 -11.98
N GLY A 18 -2.05 17.11 -13.26
CA GLY A 18 -1.38 17.77 -14.39
C GLY A 18 0.09 17.40 -14.53
N GLY A 19 0.61 17.44 -15.77
CA GLY A 19 2.05 17.22 -16.04
C GLY A 19 2.63 15.92 -15.47
N TYR A 20 1.79 14.89 -15.28
CA TYR A 20 2.14 13.62 -14.66
C TYR A 20 2.75 13.73 -13.25
N GLN A 21 2.41 14.78 -12.51
CA GLN A 21 2.87 15.01 -11.14
C GLN A 21 1.95 14.29 -10.15
N PRO A 22 2.49 13.47 -9.23
CA PRO A 22 1.67 12.78 -8.24
C PRO A 22 1.07 13.77 -7.25
N PHE A 23 -0.17 13.53 -6.84
CA PHE A 23 -0.94 14.45 -6.03
C PHE A 23 -1.53 13.81 -4.77
N GLU A 24 -1.95 12.54 -4.85
CA GLU A 24 -2.57 11.84 -3.74
C GLU A 24 -2.27 10.34 -3.81
N ILE A 25 -2.15 9.71 -2.64
CA ILE A 25 -1.87 8.29 -2.49
C ILE A 25 -2.90 7.69 -1.53
N PHE A 26 -3.59 6.65 -1.99
CA PHE A 26 -4.46 5.83 -1.14
C PHE A 26 -3.85 4.46 -0.95
N ILE A 27 -3.93 3.96 0.27
CA ILE A 27 -3.40 2.66 0.67
C ILE A 27 -4.52 1.87 1.31
N ASN A 28 -4.85 0.73 0.73
CA ASN A 28 -5.78 -0.23 1.30
C ASN A 28 -5.03 -1.55 1.55
N SER A 29 -4.97 -1.96 2.82
CA SER A 29 -4.32 -3.19 3.25
C SER A 29 -5.11 -3.78 4.41
N ALA A 30 -5.21 -5.12 4.43
CA ALA A 30 -5.97 -5.89 5.42
C ALA A 30 -7.48 -5.58 5.45
N LYS A 31 -8.22 -6.25 6.36
CA LYS A 31 -9.67 -6.06 6.50
C LYS A 31 -9.96 -4.72 7.18
N ALA A 32 -11.02 -4.06 6.74
CA ALA A 32 -11.51 -2.82 7.36
C ALA A 32 -11.73 -3.01 8.86
N GLY A 33 -11.37 -2.00 9.65
CA GLY A 33 -11.44 -2.04 11.12
C GLY A 33 -10.27 -2.73 11.81
N SER A 34 -9.31 -3.32 11.08
CA SER A 34 -8.07 -3.84 11.68
C SER A 34 -7.07 -2.72 11.99
N ASP A 35 -6.18 -2.97 12.96
CA ASP A 35 -5.06 -2.05 13.27
C ASP A 35 -4.17 -1.81 12.05
N THR A 36 -3.95 -2.85 11.25
CA THR A 36 -3.18 -2.76 10.01
C THR A 36 -3.85 -1.82 9.00
N ALA A 37 -5.17 -1.90 8.84
CA ALA A 37 -5.92 -1.01 7.96
C ALA A 37 -5.86 0.45 8.44
N ALA A 38 -6.03 0.68 9.75
CA ALA A 38 -5.96 2.02 10.34
C ALA A 38 -4.57 2.67 10.15
N VAL A 39 -3.50 1.92 10.41
CA VAL A 39 -2.12 2.42 10.18
C VAL A 39 -1.85 2.64 8.70
N SER A 40 -2.34 1.77 7.81
CA SER A 40 -2.21 1.92 6.36
C SER A 40 -2.88 3.20 5.86
N GLU A 41 -4.09 3.49 6.36
CA GLU A 41 -4.82 4.72 6.04
C GLU A 41 -4.06 5.94 6.55
N ALA A 42 -3.56 5.91 7.78
CA ALA A 42 -2.77 7.00 8.35
C ALA A 42 -1.52 7.29 7.50
N ILE A 43 -0.79 6.26 7.07
CA ILE A 43 0.36 6.42 6.16
C ILE A 43 -0.10 7.05 4.84
N GLY A 44 -1.15 6.53 4.19
CA GLY A 44 -1.67 7.08 2.94
C GLY A 44 -2.04 8.57 3.04
N ARG A 45 -2.69 8.97 4.16
CA ARG A 45 -3.03 10.37 4.44
C ARG A 45 -1.79 11.25 4.62
N LEU A 46 -0.77 10.78 5.33
CA LEU A 46 0.47 11.52 5.53
C LEU A 46 1.28 11.67 4.23
N LEU A 47 1.34 10.62 3.41
CA LEU A 47 2.01 10.70 2.11
C LEU A 47 1.26 11.66 1.17
N SER A 48 -0.07 11.56 1.13
CA SER A 48 -0.91 12.50 0.38
C SER A 48 -0.73 13.94 0.82
N TYR A 49 -0.69 14.17 2.14
CA TYR A 49 -0.44 15.49 2.70
C TYR A 49 0.94 16.01 2.26
N THR A 50 1.98 15.17 2.33
CA THR A 50 3.33 15.53 1.90
C THR A 50 3.39 15.95 0.44
N LEU A 51 2.59 15.35 -0.45
CA LEU A 51 2.50 15.74 -1.86
C LEU A 51 1.69 17.02 -2.09
N ARG A 52 0.68 17.28 -1.25
CA ARG A 52 -0.20 18.45 -1.37
C ARG A 52 0.36 19.73 -0.76
N LEU A 53 1.30 19.61 0.17
CA LEU A 53 1.94 20.77 0.78
C LEU A 53 2.54 21.71 -0.28
N ALA A 54 2.37 23.01 -0.08
CA ALA A 54 3.07 24.01 -0.87
C ALA A 54 4.58 23.86 -0.60
N SER A 55 5.35 23.60 -1.66
CA SER A 55 6.78 23.38 -1.58
C SER A 55 7.45 23.87 -2.85
N SER A 56 8.69 24.34 -2.74
CA SER A 56 9.55 24.58 -3.90
C SER A 56 10.05 23.28 -4.55
N VAL A 57 9.91 22.15 -3.86
CA VAL A 57 10.26 20.82 -4.38
C VAL A 57 9.06 20.23 -5.11
N GLU A 58 9.26 19.84 -6.36
CA GLU A 58 8.22 19.25 -7.17
C GLU A 58 7.63 17.98 -6.52
N PRO A 59 6.32 17.70 -6.69
CA PRO A 59 5.70 16.50 -6.12
C PRO A 59 6.40 15.19 -6.49
N ARG A 60 6.89 15.04 -7.73
CA ARG A 60 7.70 13.88 -8.14
C ARG A 60 8.97 13.71 -7.32
N GLU A 61 9.69 14.79 -7.07
CA GLU A 61 10.93 14.74 -6.29
C GLU A 61 10.64 14.47 -4.81
N ARG A 62 9.56 15.03 -4.28
CA ARG A 62 9.07 14.66 -2.93
C ARG A 62 8.70 13.19 -2.84
N MET A 63 8.10 12.63 -3.89
CA MET A 63 7.81 11.19 -3.96
C MET A 63 9.09 10.33 -3.98
N ARG A 64 10.16 10.76 -4.67
CA ARG A 64 11.46 10.07 -4.60
C ARG A 64 12.01 10.05 -3.17
N GLU A 65 11.90 11.16 -2.44
CA GLU A 65 12.33 11.20 -1.05
C GLU A 65 11.45 10.31 -0.16
N ILE A 66 10.14 10.28 -0.38
CA ILE A 66 9.23 9.33 0.31
C ILE A 66 9.70 7.88 0.07
N VAL A 67 9.99 7.50 -1.18
CA VAL A 67 10.50 6.16 -1.50
C VAL A 67 11.75 5.87 -0.70
N ARG A 68 12.73 6.78 -0.70
CA ARG A 68 13.99 6.63 0.03
C ARG A 68 13.80 6.44 1.53
N GLN A 69 12.84 7.14 2.14
CA GLN A 69 12.57 7.04 3.57
C GLN A 69 11.86 5.75 3.95
N LEU A 70 11.03 5.20 3.05
CA LEU A 70 10.27 3.97 3.30
C LEU A 70 11.05 2.70 2.92
N GLU A 71 11.95 2.80 1.94
CA GLU A 71 12.75 1.68 1.45
C GLU A 71 13.62 1.10 2.56
N GLY A 72 13.54 -0.22 2.73
CA GLY A 72 14.35 -0.95 3.70
C GLY A 72 13.81 -0.94 5.12
N ILE A 73 12.71 -0.23 5.44
CA ILE A 73 12.06 -0.34 6.75
C ILE A 73 11.64 -1.80 6.98
N GLY A 74 12.24 -2.43 7.99
CA GLY A 74 11.99 -3.84 8.31
C GLY A 74 10.88 -4.04 9.33
N GLY A 75 10.16 -5.15 9.19
CA GLY A 75 9.26 -5.68 10.22
C GLY A 75 9.74 -7.01 10.77
N GLY A 76 8.94 -7.63 11.65
CA GLY A 76 9.26 -8.94 12.24
C GLY A 76 9.24 -10.11 11.24
N ARG A 77 8.74 -9.89 10.02
CA ARG A 77 8.68 -10.88 8.93
C ARG A 77 9.02 -10.22 7.61
N SER A 78 9.53 -10.99 6.65
CA SER A 78 9.78 -10.55 5.28
C SER A 78 9.16 -11.53 4.30
N LEU A 79 8.79 -11.04 3.12
CA LEU A 79 8.18 -11.82 2.05
C LEU A 79 9.09 -11.85 0.82
N GLY A 80 9.35 -13.04 0.29
CA GLY A 80 10.26 -13.26 -0.83
C GLY A 80 11.74 -13.34 -0.44
N TYR A 81 12.60 -13.47 -1.45
CA TYR A 81 14.05 -13.69 -1.28
C TYR A 81 14.86 -12.71 -2.14
N GLY A 82 16.13 -12.53 -1.78
CA GLY A 82 17.06 -11.69 -2.54
C GLY A 82 16.78 -10.19 -2.42
N PRO A 83 17.25 -9.38 -3.39
CA PRO A 83 17.17 -7.93 -3.33
C PRO A 83 15.74 -7.38 -3.41
N ASN A 84 14.81 -8.11 -4.05
CA ASN A 84 13.42 -7.70 -4.27
C ASN A 84 12.46 -8.17 -3.16
N ARG A 85 12.98 -8.65 -2.01
CA ARG A 85 12.13 -9.06 -0.90
C ARG A 85 11.43 -7.85 -0.27
N VAL A 86 10.20 -8.03 0.20
CA VAL A 86 9.42 -7.02 0.90
C VAL A 86 9.56 -7.24 2.41
N ARG A 87 10.21 -6.31 3.10
CA ARG A 87 10.56 -6.45 4.53
C ARG A 87 9.45 -6.03 5.48
N SER A 88 8.47 -5.27 4.99
CA SER A 88 7.34 -4.75 5.77
C SER A 88 6.30 -4.10 4.84
N LEU A 89 5.19 -3.62 5.41
CA LEU A 89 4.23 -2.79 4.68
C LEU A 89 4.86 -1.50 4.10
N PRO A 90 5.57 -0.64 4.86
CA PRO A 90 6.20 0.55 4.29
C PRO A 90 7.25 0.24 3.21
N ASP A 91 8.05 -0.82 3.39
CA ASP A 91 8.99 -1.26 2.35
C ASP A 91 8.24 -1.67 1.07
N GLY A 92 7.11 -2.36 1.19
CA GLY A 92 6.25 -2.67 0.05
C GLY A 92 5.65 -1.43 -0.63
N ILE A 93 5.20 -0.46 0.17
CA ILE A 93 4.72 0.83 -0.37
C ILE A 93 5.84 1.52 -1.16
N SER A 94 7.08 1.51 -0.66
CA SER A 94 8.23 2.10 -1.35
C SER A 94 8.45 1.48 -2.73
N GLN A 95 8.36 0.15 -2.85
CA GLN A 95 8.52 -0.57 -4.12
C GLN A 95 7.39 -0.23 -5.10
N ALA A 96 6.15 -0.11 -4.62
CA ALA A 96 5.02 0.30 -5.45
C ALA A 96 5.17 1.73 -5.99
N LEU A 97 5.63 2.66 -5.15
CA LEU A 97 5.89 4.05 -5.54
C LEU A 97 7.09 4.16 -6.50
N ALA A 98 8.16 3.39 -6.27
CA ALA A 98 9.31 3.34 -7.17
C ALA A 98 8.93 2.81 -8.58
N ALA A 99 8.08 1.78 -8.63
CA ALA A 99 7.53 1.27 -9.88
C ALA A 99 6.70 2.32 -10.61
N TYR A 100 5.90 3.11 -9.88
CA TYR A 100 5.17 4.24 -10.46
C TYR A 100 6.11 5.28 -11.08
N LEU A 101 7.16 5.71 -10.37
CA LEU A 101 8.11 6.71 -10.88
C LEU A 101 8.81 6.23 -12.15
N THR A 102 9.25 4.96 -12.16
CA THR A 102 9.89 4.34 -13.33
C THR A 102 8.94 4.29 -14.54
N ASN A 103 7.66 3.94 -14.32
CA ASN A 103 6.65 3.92 -15.37
C ASN A 103 6.33 5.33 -15.88
N ALA A 104 6.26 6.32 -14.99
CA ALA A 104 5.96 7.70 -15.33
C ALA A 104 7.09 8.35 -16.15
N GLU A 105 8.35 8.03 -15.86
CA GLU A 105 9.51 8.46 -16.66
C GLU A 105 9.48 7.87 -18.07
N SER A 106 9.05 6.60 -18.19
CA SER A 106 8.88 5.94 -19.48
C SER A 106 7.77 6.58 -20.33
N ARG A 107 6.62 6.90 -19.72
CA ARG A 107 5.52 7.63 -20.40
C ARG A 107 5.93 9.02 -20.86
N HIS A 108 6.66 9.76 -20.02
CA HIS A 108 7.15 11.09 -20.38
C HIS A 108 8.14 11.05 -21.56
N ARG A 109 8.94 9.99 -21.66
CA ARG A 109 9.85 9.79 -22.80
C ARG A 109 9.09 9.41 -24.07
N ASP A 110 8.02 8.63 -23.96
CA ASP A 110 7.20 8.22 -25.11
C ASP A 110 6.33 9.38 -25.64
N ASP A 111 5.86 10.28 -24.78
CA ASP A 111 5.10 11.48 -25.18
C ASP A 111 5.95 12.50 -25.94
N ILE A 112 7.24 12.63 -25.60
CA ILE A 112 8.19 13.45 -26.38
C ILE A 112 8.38 12.89 -27.80
N VAL A 113 8.22 11.58 -27.98
CA VAL A 113 8.40 10.89 -29.27
C VAL A 113 7.11 10.86 -30.10
N LYS A 114 5.93 10.98 -29.48
CA LYS A 114 4.60 10.89 -30.13
C LYS A 114 3.88 12.23 -30.23
N GLY A 115 4.62 13.30 -30.53
CA GLY A 115 4.06 14.59 -30.92
C GLY A 115 3.48 14.59 -32.34
N ASP A 116 2.61 13.64 -32.69
CA ASP A 116 1.57 13.86 -33.71
C ASP A 116 0.47 12.79 -33.64
N ASN A 117 -0.77 13.28 -33.45
CA ASN A 117 -2.09 12.66 -33.68
C ASN A 117 -2.55 11.38 -32.95
N GLY A 118 -3.62 11.56 -32.15
CA GLY A 118 -4.83 10.71 -32.29
C GLY A 118 -5.42 10.08 -31.02
N TYR A 119 -6.50 10.70 -30.53
CA TYR A 119 -7.58 10.23 -29.65
C TYR A 119 -7.79 8.71 -29.48
N TYR A 120 -8.01 8.23 -28.25
CA TYR A 120 -9.02 7.20 -27.93
C TYR A 120 -9.59 7.32 -26.50
N LEU A 121 -10.90 7.12 -26.42
CA LEU A 121 -11.76 7.12 -25.25
C LEU A 121 -11.77 5.71 -24.61
N SER A 122 -11.75 5.59 -23.27
CA SER A 122 -12.48 4.50 -22.61
C SER A 122 -12.84 4.88 -21.17
N GLN A 123 -14.14 4.98 -20.93
CA GLN A 123 -14.79 4.95 -19.63
C GLN A 123 -14.49 3.62 -18.92
N HIS A 124 -14.67 3.58 -17.60
CA HIS A 124 -15.37 2.49 -16.90
C HIS A 124 -15.58 2.91 -15.44
N GLU A 125 -16.86 3.07 -15.07
CA GLU A 125 -17.34 3.16 -13.70
C GLU A 125 -17.37 1.77 -13.05
N ALA A 126 -17.18 1.71 -11.74
CA ALA A 126 -17.70 0.60 -10.93
C ALA A 126 -18.03 1.10 -9.52
N ALA A 127 -19.30 0.94 -9.17
CA ALA A 127 -19.90 1.26 -7.89
C ALA A 127 -19.39 0.32 -6.78
N LEU A 128 -19.32 0.84 -5.56
CA LEU A 128 -19.09 0.08 -4.34
C LEU A 128 -20.41 -0.06 -3.59
N GLU A 129 -20.81 -1.29 -3.29
CA GLU A 129 -21.88 -1.61 -2.35
C GLU A 129 -21.25 -1.92 -0.98
N ASP A 130 -21.84 -1.33 0.05
CA ASP A 130 -21.44 -1.40 1.46
C ASP A 130 -22.48 -2.25 2.21
N GLU A 131 -22.05 -3.33 2.85
CA GLU A 131 -22.86 -4.03 3.85
C GLU A 131 -22.00 -4.27 5.10
N SER A 132 -22.40 -3.60 6.18
CA SER A 132 -21.80 -3.66 7.50
C SER A 132 -22.62 -4.56 8.42
N ALA A 133 -21.93 -5.49 9.09
CA ALA A 133 -22.47 -6.20 10.24
C ALA A 133 -21.40 -6.23 11.35
N GLU A 134 -21.71 -5.58 12.47
CA GLU A 134 -20.88 -5.53 13.67
C GLU A 134 -20.94 -6.84 14.45
N GLN A 135 -19.81 -7.30 14.98
CA GLN A 135 -19.75 -8.36 15.99
C GLN A 135 -18.87 -7.95 17.17
N PRO A 136 -19.13 -8.48 18.38
CA PRO A 136 -18.58 -7.98 19.63
C PRO A 136 -17.11 -8.40 19.83
N VAL A 137 -16.32 -7.51 20.42
CA VAL A 137 -14.89 -7.70 20.66
C VAL A 137 -14.67 -8.42 22.00
N GLU A 138 -14.29 -9.70 21.96
CA GLU A 138 -13.71 -10.37 23.12
C GLU A 138 -12.21 -10.05 23.21
N VAL A 139 -11.75 -9.72 24.43
CA VAL A 139 -10.39 -9.26 24.72
C VAL A 139 -9.45 -10.47 24.76
N PHE A 140 -8.79 -10.75 23.64
CA PHE A 140 -7.76 -11.81 23.55
C PHE A 140 -6.34 -11.27 23.81
N ARG A 141 -5.46 -12.19 24.22
CA ARG A 141 -4.01 -11.97 24.38
C ARG A 141 -3.43 -11.29 23.13
N ILE A 142 -2.63 -10.25 23.32
CA ILE A 142 -1.92 -9.53 22.24
C ILE A 142 -1.02 -10.54 21.51
N GLY A 143 -1.39 -10.90 20.28
CA GLY A 143 -0.61 -11.73 19.36
C GLY A 143 0.10 -10.91 18.28
N ASP A 144 0.78 -11.58 17.36
CA ASP A 144 1.27 -10.95 16.13
C ASP A 144 0.09 -10.46 15.26
N LEU A 145 0.38 -9.58 14.30
CA LEU A 145 -0.57 -9.23 13.24
C LEU A 145 -0.79 -10.41 12.30
N CYS A 146 -2.05 -10.78 12.10
CA CYS A 146 -2.46 -11.81 11.15
C CYS A 146 -2.26 -11.32 9.71
N PRO A 147 -1.60 -12.09 8.82
CA PRO A 147 -1.39 -11.69 7.42
C PRO A 147 -2.67 -11.71 6.57
N ASP A 148 -3.72 -12.38 7.04
CA ASP A 148 -4.99 -12.50 6.33
C ASP A 148 -5.96 -11.35 6.70
N CYS A 149 -6.21 -11.14 8.00
CA CYS A 149 -7.17 -10.13 8.45
C CYS A 149 -6.55 -8.86 9.04
N GLY A 150 -5.25 -8.86 9.36
CA GLY A 150 -4.54 -7.69 9.91
C GLY A 150 -4.74 -7.42 11.40
N GLN A 151 -5.43 -8.32 12.13
CA GLN A 151 -5.67 -8.17 13.58
C GLN A 151 -4.51 -8.75 14.41
N ALA A 152 -4.22 -8.14 15.56
CA ALA A 152 -3.19 -8.57 16.52
C ALA A 152 -3.61 -9.80 17.36
N SER A 153 -4.13 -10.85 16.70
CA SER A 153 -4.63 -12.07 17.33
C SER A 153 -3.97 -13.34 16.79
N PHE A 154 -2.80 -13.19 16.14
CA PHE A 154 -2.04 -14.30 15.57
C PHE A 154 -1.03 -14.86 16.57
N VAL A 155 -1.35 -15.99 17.20
CA VAL A 155 -0.61 -16.55 18.34
C VAL A 155 0.00 -17.89 17.96
N ASN A 156 1.20 -18.19 18.48
CA ASN A 156 1.86 -19.48 18.29
C ASN A 156 1.37 -20.50 19.33
N GLU A 157 0.75 -21.59 18.87
CA GLU A 157 0.28 -22.70 19.69
C GLU A 157 0.52 -24.02 18.96
N GLU A 158 1.02 -25.02 19.69
CA GLU A 158 1.20 -26.40 19.19
C GLU A 158 2.10 -26.50 17.93
N GLY A 159 3.01 -25.54 17.74
CA GLY A 159 3.92 -25.52 16.58
C GLY A 159 3.34 -24.85 15.33
N CYS A 160 2.11 -24.33 15.40
CA CYS A 160 1.48 -23.54 14.35
C CYS A 160 1.15 -22.14 14.88
N LYS A 161 1.01 -21.15 14.00
CA LYS A 161 0.39 -19.88 14.35
C LYS A 161 -1.09 -19.88 13.94
N LYS A 162 -1.97 -19.45 14.83
CA LYS A 162 -3.44 -19.40 14.63
C LYS A 162 -3.97 -17.99 14.91
N CYS A 163 -4.88 -17.50 14.06
CA CYS A 163 -5.57 -16.22 14.24
C CYS A 163 -6.94 -16.44 14.88
N TYR A 164 -7.14 -15.93 16.10
CA TYR A 164 -8.45 -16.06 16.76
C TYR A 164 -9.53 -15.16 16.19
N SER A 165 -9.17 -14.17 15.36
CA SER A 165 -10.15 -13.24 14.77
C SER A 165 -10.71 -13.69 13.43
N CYS A 166 -9.98 -14.47 12.63
CA CYS A 166 -10.44 -14.95 11.32
C CYS A 166 -10.26 -16.45 11.06
N GLY A 167 -9.60 -17.18 11.96
CA GLY A 167 -9.35 -18.62 11.81
C GLY A 167 -8.17 -18.98 10.89
N PHE A 168 -7.47 -18.00 10.32
CA PHE A 168 -6.25 -18.25 9.53
C PHE A 168 -5.19 -18.99 10.36
N SER A 169 -4.50 -19.97 9.77
CA SER A 169 -3.43 -20.72 10.43
C SER A 169 -2.25 -21.04 9.49
N GLU A 170 -1.04 -21.09 10.06
CA GLU A 170 0.21 -21.34 9.35
C GLU A 170 1.11 -22.27 10.20
N CYS A 171 1.50 -23.40 9.62
CA CYS A 171 2.48 -24.36 10.11
C CYS A 171 3.47 -24.64 8.95
#